data_AF-A5ZA15-F1
#
_entry.id   AF-A5ZA15-F1
#
_cell.length_a   1.000
_cell.length_b   1.000
_cell.length_c   1.000
_cell.angle_alpha   90.00
_cell.angle_beta   90.00
_cell.angle_gamma   90.00
#
_symmetry.space_group_name_H-M   'P 1'
#
loop_
_entity.id
_entity.type
_entity.pdbx_description
1 polymer ?
#
loop_
_entity_poly.entity_id
_entity_poly.type
_entity_poly.pdbx_seq_one_letter_code
_entity_poly.pdbx_strand_id
1 'polypeptide(L)'
;MAKEISDFMDITPDKQRMDSLMVAANIRNLSLLELFYTCVANLCKIMDERGTKIPDEQYHYIKKDDYNKCIYHKRDMDATERNVVVMKDADILIKICDSTGDFDDTSEYQLLIRLLKERTIIDDGGSRRLRQKRGS
;
A
#
# COMPACT_ATOMS: atom_id res chain seq x y z
N MET A 1 -33.13 24.09 1.08
CA MET A 1 -32.20 23.66 0.02
C MET A 1 -30.86 23.21 0.63
N ALA A 2 -30.90 22.28 1.59
CA ALA A 2 -29.72 21.67 2.23
C ALA A 2 -30.00 20.21 2.66
N LYS A 3 -31.14 19.65 2.21
CA LYS A 3 -31.58 18.29 2.55
C LYS A 3 -31.35 17.27 1.42
N GLU A 4 -31.12 17.72 0.18
CA GLU A 4 -31.00 16.84 -0.99
C GLU A 4 -29.55 16.44 -1.33
N ILE A 5 -28.55 17.06 -0.70
CA ILE A 5 -27.13 16.67 -0.90
C ILE A 5 -26.71 15.57 0.10
N SER A 6 -27.46 15.42 1.20
CA SER A 6 -27.19 14.39 2.22
C SER A 6 -27.54 12.99 1.74
N ASP A 7 -28.58 12.84 0.91
CA ASP A 7 -29.06 11.53 0.45
C ASP A 7 -28.29 11.02 -0.80
N PHE A 8 -27.48 11.88 -1.45
CA PHE A 8 -26.64 11.50 -2.59
C PHE A 8 -25.23 11.05 -2.18
N MET A 9 -24.84 11.33 -0.94
CA MET A 9 -23.60 10.85 -0.36
C MET A 9 -23.96 9.82 0.70
N ASP A 10 -23.80 8.54 0.35
CA ASP A 10 -23.97 7.37 1.20
C ASP A 10 -22.98 7.39 2.38
N ILE A 11 -23.18 8.35 3.28
CA ILE A 11 -22.41 8.69 4.47
C ILE A 11 -23.35 8.39 5.63
N THR A 12 -23.33 7.13 6.05
CA THR A 12 -24.03 6.66 7.23
C THR A 12 -23.61 7.49 8.46
N PRO A 13 -24.54 7.86 9.35
CA PRO A 13 -24.28 8.69 10.55
C PRO A 13 -23.44 8.01 11.64
N ASP A 14 -22.95 6.78 11.42
CA ASP A 14 -22.02 6.05 12.30
C ASP A 14 -20.65 6.74 12.46
N LYS A 15 -20.29 7.68 11.57
CA LYS A 15 -19.03 8.43 11.61
C LYS A 15 -18.93 9.49 12.73
N GLN A 16 -19.79 9.46 13.75
CA GLN A 16 -19.75 10.47 14.81
C GLN A 16 -18.71 10.14 15.88
N ARG A 17 -17.63 10.95 15.82
CA ARG A 17 -16.50 11.13 16.74
C ARG A 17 -15.28 10.25 16.44
N MET A 18 -14.59 10.61 15.36
CA MET A 18 -13.16 10.32 15.23
C MET A 18 -12.40 11.31 16.14
N ASP A 19 -11.77 10.82 17.20
CA ASP A 19 -10.90 11.64 18.05
C ASP A 19 -9.66 12.11 17.27
N SER A 20 -9.07 13.24 17.65
CA SER A 20 -7.96 13.86 16.89
C SER A 20 -6.72 12.97 16.77
N LEU A 21 -6.50 12.07 17.73
CA LEU A 21 -5.45 11.05 17.69
C LEU A 21 -5.77 9.98 16.63
N MET A 22 -7.00 9.47 16.59
CA MET A 22 -7.47 8.53 15.57
C MET A 22 -7.43 9.15 14.16
N VAL A 23 -7.81 10.44 14.00
CA VAL A 23 -7.67 11.15 12.72
C VAL A 23 -6.20 11.23 12.28
N ALA A 24 -5.30 11.61 13.19
CA ALA A 24 -3.88 11.72 12.87
C ALA A 24 -3.24 10.35 12.54
N ALA A 25 -3.63 9.29 13.23
CA ALA A 25 -3.21 7.93 12.93
C ALA A 25 -3.72 7.47 11.56
N ASN A 26 -4.98 7.74 11.24
CA ASN A 26 -5.58 7.38 9.96
C ASN A 26 -4.92 8.11 8.78
N ILE A 27 -4.64 9.41 8.91
CA ILE A 27 -3.89 10.18 7.90
C ILE A 27 -2.51 9.57 7.66
N ARG A 28 -1.77 9.25 8.74
CA ARG A 28 -0.44 8.64 8.63
C ARG A 28 -0.47 7.27 7.93
N ASN A 29 -1.46 6.45 8.25
CA ASN A 29 -1.62 5.13 7.64
C ASN A 29 -2.00 5.23 6.17
N LEU A 30 -2.83 6.21 5.79
CA LEU A 30 -3.17 6.47 4.38
C LEU A 30 -1.96 6.97 3.59
N SER A 31 -1.21 7.94 4.12
CA SER A 31 0.03 8.41 3.46
C SER A 31 1.07 7.30 3.32
N LEU A 32 1.15 6.39 4.29
CA LEU A 32 2.04 5.24 4.21
C LEU A 32 1.57 4.23 3.15
N LEU A 33 0.26 4.00 3.06
CA LEU A 33 -0.35 3.15 2.04
C LEU A 33 -0.05 3.69 0.63
N GLU A 34 -0.23 5.00 0.41
CA GLU A 34 0.06 5.65 -0.87
C GLU A 34 1.53 5.49 -1.25
N LEU A 35 2.45 5.62 -0.29
CA LEU A 35 3.88 5.44 -0.52
C LEU A 35 4.22 3.99 -0.90
N PHE A 36 3.74 3.01 -0.13
CA PHE A 36 3.94 1.59 -0.46
C PHE A 36 3.35 1.23 -1.82
N TYR A 37 2.10 1.64 -2.06
CA TYR A 37 1.40 1.37 -3.31
C TYR A 37 2.19 1.94 -4.49
N THR A 38 2.67 3.17 -4.40
CA THR A 38 3.41 3.84 -5.48
C THR A 38 4.71 3.10 -5.79
N CYS A 39 5.48 2.71 -4.77
CA CYS A 39 6.72 1.95 -4.97
C CYS A 39 6.45 0.57 -5.62
N VAL A 40 5.43 -0.15 -5.15
CA VAL A 40 5.04 -1.45 -5.73
C VAL A 40 4.58 -1.28 -7.18
N ALA A 41 3.73 -0.30 -7.46
CA ALA A 41 3.22 -0.06 -8.81
C ALA A 41 4.33 0.34 -9.79
N ASN A 42 5.30 1.13 -9.35
CA ASN A 42 6.44 1.49 -10.21
C ASN A 42 7.35 0.28 -10.45
N LEU A 43 7.57 -0.58 -9.45
CA LEU A 43 8.30 -1.83 -9.66
C LEU A 43 7.57 -2.75 -10.66
N CYS A 44 6.26 -2.92 -10.52
CA CYS A 44 5.47 -3.70 -11.49
C CYS A 44 5.58 -3.13 -12.92
N LYS A 45 5.57 -1.80 -13.09
CA LYS A 45 5.72 -1.20 -14.43
C LYS A 45 7.08 -1.51 -15.04
N ILE A 46 8.19 -1.35 -14.30
CA ILE A 46 9.51 -1.67 -14.85
C ILE A 46 9.67 -3.19 -15.10
N MET A 47 9.03 -4.04 -14.29
CA MET A 47 8.99 -5.49 -14.54
C MET A 47 8.28 -5.81 -15.86
N ASP A 48 7.12 -5.19 -16.11
CA ASP A 48 6.36 -5.34 -17.37
C ASP A 48 7.17 -4.83 -18.57
N GLU A 49 7.80 -3.66 -18.45
CA GLU A 49 8.67 -3.06 -19.48
C GLU A 49 9.88 -3.95 -19.82
N ARG A 50 10.46 -4.63 -18.82
CA ARG A 50 11.56 -5.58 -19.01
C ARG A 50 11.09 -6.99 -19.41
N GLY A 51 9.78 -7.21 -19.56
CA GLY A 51 9.22 -8.51 -19.93
C GLY A 51 9.27 -9.58 -18.82
N THR A 52 9.51 -9.16 -17.58
CA THR A 52 9.48 -10.07 -16.41
C THR A 52 8.03 -10.37 -16.03
N LYS A 53 7.71 -11.65 -15.90
CA LYS A 53 6.36 -12.09 -15.56
C LYS A 53 5.95 -11.61 -14.16
N ILE A 54 4.94 -10.76 -14.09
CA ILE A 54 4.26 -10.38 -12.86
C ILE A 54 3.17 -11.42 -12.57
N PRO A 55 3.02 -11.92 -11.33
CA PRO A 55 1.94 -12.84 -11.02
C PRO A 55 0.56 -12.17 -11.16
N ASP A 56 -0.46 -12.95 -11.51
CA ASP A 56 -1.80 -12.43 -11.83
C ASP A 56 -2.41 -11.61 -10.68
N GLU A 57 -2.12 -11.99 -9.43
CA GLU A 57 -2.57 -11.30 -8.22
C GLU A 57 -1.96 -9.90 -8.04
N GLN A 58 -0.78 -9.63 -8.61
CA GLN A 58 -0.11 -8.32 -8.54
C GLN A 58 -0.19 -7.55 -9.88
N TYR A 59 -0.74 -8.16 -10.93
CA TYR A 59 -0.88 -7.51 -12.23
C TYR A 59 -1.83 -6.30 -12.20
N HIS A 60 -2.68 -6.16 -11.19
CA HIS A 60 -3.56 -4.99 -11.08
C HIS A 60 -2.79 -3.68 -10.87
N TYR A 61 -1.57 -3.71 -10.32
CA TYR A 61 -0.79 -2.50 -10.02
C TYR A 61 -0.39 -1.68 -11.25
N ILE A 62 -0.34 -2.29 -12.44
CA ILE A 62 -0.04 -1.57 -13.70
C ILE A 62 -1.30 -0.99 -14.37
N LYS A 63 -2.50 -1.26 -13.83
CA LYS A 63 -3.76 -0.75 -14.39
C LYS A 63 -3.99 0.69 -13.97
N LYS A 64 -4.40 1.53 -14.94
CA LYS A 64 -4.56 2.98 -14.77
C LYS A 64 -5.49 3.40 -13.62
N ASP A 65 -6.57 2.67 -13.38
CA ASP A 65 -7.57 3.03 -12.37
C ASP A 65 -7.35 2.37 -11.00
N ASP A 66 -6.32 1.52 -10.86
CA ASP A 66 -6.16 0.71 -9.66
C ASP A 66 -5.75 1.54 -8.43
N TYR A 67 -4.92 2.57 -8.63
CA TYR A 67 -4.51 3.49 -7.55
C TYR A 67 -5.73 4.08 -6.85
N ASN A 68 -6.64 4.70 -7.61
CA ASN A 68 -7.82 5.35 -7.04
C ASN A 68 -8.74 4.35 -6.32
N LYS A 69 -8.86 3.14 -6.86
CA LYS A 69 -9.66 2.07 -6.24
C LYS A 69 -9.05 1.61 -4.92
N CYS A 70 -7.74 1.35 -4.89
CA CYS A 70 -7.03 0.86 -3.71
C CYS A 70 -6.94 1.91 -2.59
N ILE A 71 -6.69 3.18 -2.93
CA ILE A 71 -6.53 4.25 -1.94
C ILE A 71 -7.88 4.75 -1.43
N TYR A 72 -8.86 5.01 -2.30
CA TYR A 72 -10.06 5.77 -1.94
C TYR A 72 -11.36 4.96 -1.90
N HIS A 73 -11.45 3.77 -2.50
CA HIS A 73 -12.75 3.10 -2.72
C HIS A 73 -12.93 1.77 -2.00
N LYS A 74 -11.89 1.20 -1.39
CA LYS A 74 -12.03 0.04 -0.48
C LYS A 74 -12.55 0.51 0.88
N ARG A 75 -13.88 0.54 1.05
CA ARG A 75 -14.56 0.93 2.31
C ARG A 75 -14.59 -0.18 3.36
N ASP A 76 -14.40 -1.43 2.95
CA ASP A 76 -14.59 -2.61 3.80
C ASP A 76 -13.30 -3.05 4.52
N MET A 77 -12.17 -2.41 4.21
CA MET A 77 -10.84 -2.80 4.70
C MET A 77 -10.13 -1.55 5.22
N ASP A 78 -9.63 -1.61 6.45
CA ASP A 78 -8.98 -0.44 7.04
C ASP A 78 -7.64 -0.12 6.33
N ALA A 79 -7.10 1.08 6.54
CA ALA A 79 -5.85 1.47 5.90
C ALA A 79 -4.66 0.59 6.33
N THR A 80 -4.69 0.04 7.54
CA THR A 80 -3.63 -0.82 8.09
C THR A 80 -3.63 -2.20 7.44
N GLU A 81 -4.79 -2.83 7.29
CA GLU A 81 -4.95 -4.08 6.56
C GLU A 81 -4.51 -3.95 5.11
N ARG A 82 -4.89 -2.84 4.46
CA ARG A 82 -4.44 -2.53 3.09
C ARG A 82 -2.92 -2.36 3.02
N ASN A 83 -2.30 -1.71 4.00
CA ASN A 83 -0.83 -1.62 4.07
C ASN A 83 -0.20 -3.01 4.13
N VAL A 84 -0.76 -3.92 4.94
CA VAL A 84 -0.25 -5.29 5.06
C VAL A 84 -0.35 -6.06 3.73
N VAL A 85 -1.46 -5.90 3.00
CA VAL A 85 -1.61 -6.52 1.67
C VAL A 85 -0.53 -6.03 0.71
N VAL A 86 -0.38 -4.70 0.57
CA VAL A 86 0.62 -4.12 -0.34
C VAL A 86 2.05 -4.52 0.07
N MET A 87 2.33 -4.63 1.38
CA MET A 87 3.62 -5.11 1.89
C MET A 87 3.89 -6.57 1.52
N LYS A 88 2.88 -7.44 1.54
CA LYS A 88 3.02 -8.85 1.12
C LYS A 88 3.27 -8.95 -0.39
N ASP A 89 2.56 -8.15 -1.18
CA ASP A 89 2.78 -8.06 -2.61
C ASP A 89 4.22 -7.60 -2.92
N ALA A 90 4.72 -6.60 -2.18
CA ALA A 90 6.09 -6.16 -2.27
C ALA A 90 7.09 -7.30 -2.02
N ASP A 91 6.87 -8.14 -1.00
CA ASP A 91 7.72 -9.30 -0.71
C ASP A 91 7.71 -10.34 -1.84
N ILE A 92 6.57 -10.55 -2.49
CA ILE A 92 6.45 -11.46 -3.63
C ILE A 92 7.27 -10.93 -4.81
N LEU A 93 7.10 -9.65 -5.16
CA LEU A 93 7.79 -9.03 -6.29
C LEU A 93 9.30 -8.96 -6.05
N ILE A 94 9.73 -8.62 -4.84
CA ILE A 94 11.15 -8.60 -4.48
C ILE A 94 11.78 -9.98 -4.64
N LYS A 95 11.11 -11.06 -4.19
CA LYS A 95 11.63 -12.42 -4.39
C LYS A 95 11.83 -12.77 -5.86
N ILE A 96 10.96 -12.27 -6.75
CA ILE A 96 11.13 -12.45 -8.19
C ILE A 96 12.37 -11.68 -8.67
N CYS A 97 12.52 -10.42 -8.30
CA CYS A 97 13.68 -9.60 -8.64
C CYS A 97 15.00 -10.19 -8.11
N ASP A 98 15.03 -10.62 -6.84
CA ASP A 98 16.19 -11.28 -6.21
C ASP A 98 16.58 -12.58 -6.94
N SER A 99 15.62 -13.30 -7.52
CA SER A 99 15.89 -14.57 -8.20
C SER A 99 16.60 -14.41 -9.53
N THR A 100 16.48 -13.25 -10.19
CA THR A 100 17.12 -12.98 -11.47
C THR A 100 18.29 -11.99 -11.37
N GLY A 101 18.26 -11.08 -10.38
CA GLY A 101 19.23 -9.98 -10.25
C GLY A 101 19.04 -8.88 -11.30
N ASP A 102 18.04 -9.00 -12.18
CA ASP A 102 17.86 -8.10 -13.33
C ASP A 102 17.36 -6.71 -12.94
N PHE A 103 17.10 -6.43 -11.66
CA PHE A 103 16.50 -5.17 -11.20
C PHE A 103 17.40 -4.41 -10.21
N ASP A 104 18.59 -4.94 -9.91
CA ASP A 104 19.52 -4.34 -8.94
C ASP A 104 19.98 -2.93 -9.34
N ASP A 105 19.95 -2.60 -10.63
CA ASP A 105 20.26 -1.29 -11.20
C ASP A 105 19.08 -0.30 -11.15
N THR A 106 17.87 -0.76 -10.85
CA THR A 106 16.66 0.07 -10.91
C THR A 106 16.43 0.83 -9.61
N SER A 107 16.04 2.09 -9.74
CA SER A 107 15.72 2.94 -8.59
C SER A 107 14.47 2.45 -7.85
N GLU A 108 13.50 1.91 -8.58
CA GLU A 108 12.22 1.39 -8.12
C GLU A 108 12.41 0.24 -7.15
N TYR A 109 13.25 -0.73 -7.53
CA TYR A 109 13.60 -1.87 -6.72
C TYR A 109 14.33 -1.43 -5.44
N GLN A 110 15.39 -0.63 -5.59
CA GLN A 110 16.18 -0.14 -4.46
C GLN A 110 15.35 0.69 -3.46
N LEU A 111 14.46 1.55 -3.96
CA LEU A 111 13.56 2.36 -3.13
C LEU A 111 12.56 1.49 -2.36
N LEU A 112 11.99 0.47 -2.99
CA LEU A 112 11.05 -0.44 -2.32
C LEU A 112 11.73 -1.23 -1.20
N ILE A 113 12.94 -1.77 -1.44
CA ILE A 113 13.73 -2.45 -0.42
C ILE A 113 14.03 -1.50 0.75
N ARG A 114 14.47 -0.27 0.44
CA ARG A 114 14.78 0.75 1.45
C ARG A 114 13.54 1.07 2.28
N LEU A 115 12.41 1.30 1.63
CA LEU A 115 11.14 1.59 2.28
C LEU A 115 10.74 0.47 3.25
N LEU A 116 10.83 -0.79 2.80
CA LEU A 116 10.52 -1.95 3.66
C LEU A 116 11.46 -2.03 4.86
N LYS A 117 12.78 -1.83 4.67
CA LYS A 117 13.75 -1.83 5.77
C LYS A 117 13.47 -0.73 6.81
N GLU A 118 13.10 0.46 6.35
CA GLU A 118 12.81 1.61 7.22
C GLU A 118 11.48 1.47 7.96
N ARG A 119 10.43 0.99 7.28
CA ARG A 119 9.05 1.03 7.77
C ARG A 119 8.57 -0.26 8.39
N THR A 120 9.28 -1.37 8.21
CA THR A 120 8.81 -2.69 8.63
C THR A 120 9.86 -3.44 9.45
N ILE A 121 9.40 -4.49 10.12
CA ILE A 121 10.21 -5.48 10.82
C ILE A 121 9.66 -6.87 10.48
N ILE A 122 10.52 -7.88 10.52
CA ILE A 122 10.12 -9.28 10.43
C ILE A 122 9.89 -9.76 11.86
N ASP A 123 8.74 -10.37 12.14
CA ASP A 123 8.47 -11.00 13.42
C ASP A 123 9.13 -12.38 13.55
N ASP A 124 9.06 -12.98 14.74
CA ASP A 124 9.67 -14.28 15.03
C ASP A 124 9.07 -15.42 14.18
N GLY A 125 7.89 -15.20 13.59
CA GLY A 125 7.22 -16.12 12.66
C GLY A 125 7.59 -15.90 11.19
N GLY A 126 8.53 -15.00 10.89
CA GLY A 126 8.94 -14.67 9.53
C GLY A 126 7.96 -13.77 8.77
N SER A 127 6.91 -13.27 9.43
CA SER A 127 5.91 -12.39 8.82
C SER A 127 6.32 -10.92 8.95
N ARG A 128 6.10 -10.16 7.88
CA ARG A 128 6.41 -8.72 7.84
C ARG A 128 5.30 -7.92 8.51
N ARG A 129 5.68 -7.04 9.44
CA ARG A 129 4.77 -6.08 10.10
C ARG A 129 5.33 -4.66 10.12
N LEU A 130 4.45 -3.67 10.22
CA LEU A 130 4.86 -2.28 10.38
C LEU A 130 5.67 -2.09 11.67
N ARG A 131 6.74 -1.31 11.58
CA ARG A 131 7.55 -0.95 12.73
C ARG A 131 6.75 0.01 13.62
N GLN A 132 6.51 -0.39 14.86
CA GLN A 132 5.95 0.55 15.85
C GLN A 132 6.95 1.68 16.10
N LYS A 133 6.50 2.93 16.05
CA LYS A 133 7.30 4.05 16.55
C LYS A 133 7.55 3.80 18.03
N ARG A 134 8.82 3.69 18.45
CA ARG A 134 9.16 3.81 19.87
C ARG A 134 8.65 5.19 20.30
N GLY A 135 7.72 5.23 21.25
CA GLY A 135 7.31 6.47 21.88
C GLY A 135 8.56 7.09 22.50
N SER A 136 8.95 8.25 21.99
CA SER A 136 9.81 9.19 22.71
C SER A 136 8.95 9.97 23.68
#